data_AF-A0A430F4P4-F1
#
_entry.id   AF-A0A430F4P4-F1
#
_cell.length_a   1.000
_cell.length_b   1.000
_cell.length_c   1.000
_cell.angle_alpha   90.00
_cell.angle_beta   90.00
_cell.angle_gamma   90.00
#
_symmetry.space_group_name_H-M   'P 1'
#
loop_
_entity.id
_entity.type
_entity.pdbx_description
1 polymer ?
#
loop_
_entity_poly.entity_id
_entity_poly.type
_entity_poly.pdbx_seq_one_letter_code
_entity_poly.pdbx_strand_id
1 'polypeptide(L)'
;MHIETSAIIAAAFALFALGALVGLGILLADALAPLFTRATDGMPLTERIDDVLSRWRGRRRKRDGDDDGDGDDDLQDSTAALLTMIPAAAVVVDDEDEVVRANPDAYRLGVVDDDAIVSVPIAEAVREVRAHGGRRTLELMTRTPRRFADIDYAADADDDDGLPRIRTVSRPNWLNVTVGRISEGLVVVLLDDVSESVRFAQVRDDFIANVSQRLVQPSDELKHLAETLERGGLDERQIARDARSVRRTIGYIDHMIGDLLLLIKAQEQVTPTVDNVLHVLAEVEAAVDVARPLAAEHGQRITVRGDDTLVVHGESAQIRAAIGKLLDNALRYSPGGATVSVDVRASRDGRDAVIRVIDRGIGIPEDEQQRIFERFYRGRGQNARTADGAGLGLAIVKHVALTHHGSVQVWSRPGQGSTFTLVLPMAKQE
;
A
#
# COMPACT_ATOMS: atom_id res chain seq x y z
N MET A 1 -15.88 44.85 8.22
CA MET A 1 -16.21 43.86 7.17
C MET A 1 -15.61 42.48 7.51
N HIS A 2 -15.80 41.99 8.75
CA HIS A 2 -15.29 40.69 9.22
C HIS A 2 -16.36 39.86 9.95
N ILE A 3 -17.61 40.35 10.01
CA ILE A 3 -18.70 39.70 10.75
C ILE A 3 -19.52 38.77 9.83
N GLU A 4 -19.44 38.93 8.51
CA GLU A 4 -20.22 38.13 7.55
C GLU A 4 -19.65 36.72 7.32
N THR A 5 -18.33 36.54 7.38
CA THR A 5 -17.70 35.24 7.12
C THR A 5 -17.92 34.24 8.26
N SER A 6 -17.95 34.69 9.52
CA SER A 6 -18.23 33.80 10.65
C SER A 6 -19.70 33.39 10.72
N ALA A 7 -20.62 34.24 10.26
CA ALA A 7 -22.05 33.94 10.20
C ALA A 7 -22.35 32.86 9.15
N ILE A 8 -21.67 32.90 8.00
CA ILE A 8 -21.80 31.89 6.94
C ILE A 8 -21.21 30.54 7.37
N ILE A 9 -20.06 30.54 8.05
CA ILE A 9 -19.46 29.31 8.59
C ILE A 9 -20.34 28.73 9.69
N ALA A 10 -20.87 29.56 10.60
CA ALA A 10 -21.80 29.11 11.64
C ALA A 10 -23.11 28.55 11.04
N ALA A 11 -23.62 29.15 9.95
CA ALA A 11 -24.79 28.64 9.24
C ALA A 11 -24.52 27.31 8.54
N ALA A 12 -23.34 27.13 7.95
CA ALA A 12 -22.93 25.86 7.32
C ALA A 12 -22.77 24.74 8.36
N PHE A 13 -22.15 25.02 9.51
CA PHE A 13 -22.06 24.06 10.61
C PHE A 13 -23.41 23.76 11.25
N ALA A 14 -24.32 24.74 11.34
CA ALA A 14 -25.68 24.52 11.80
C ALA A 14 -26.49 23.64 10.84
N LEU A 15 -26.31 23.80 9.52
CA LEU A 15 -26.94 22.95 8.50
C LEU A 15 -26.39 21.52 8.54
N PHE A 16 -25.08 21.36 8.75
CA PHE A 16 -24.43 20.06 8.91
C PHE A 16 -24.87 19.36 10.21
N ALA A 17 -24.97 20.09 11.31
CA ALA A 17 -25.47 19.58 12.59
C ALA A 17 -26.96 19.19 12.49
N LEU A 18 -27.76 19.95 11.73
CA LEU A 18 -29.16 19.62 11.45
C LEU A 18 -29.27 18.36 10.59
N GLY A 19 -28.42 18.21 9.56
CA GLY A 19 -28.35 17.01 8.73
C GLY A 19 -27.91 15.77 9.51
N ALA A 20 -26.95 15.92 10.42
CA ALA A 20 -26.51 14.85 11.33
C ALA A 20 -27.59 14.51 12.37
N LEU A 21 -28.35 15.49 12.89
CA LEU A 21 -29.48 15.27 13.80
C LEU A 21 -30.67 14.61 13.10
N VAL A 22 -30.94 14.95 11.83
CA VAL A 22 -31.97 14.30 11.02
C VAL A 22 -31.53 12.88 10.67
N GLY A 23 -30.27 12.66 10.29
CA GLY A 23 -29.72 11.32 10.05
C GLY A 23 -29.70 10.45 11.29
N LEU A 24 -29.31 11.00 12.44
CA LEU A 24 -29.35 10.32 13.74
C LEU A 24 -30.80 10.09 14.20
N GLY A 25 -31.71 11.03 13.91
CA GLY A 25 -33.14 10.92 14.18
C GLY A 25 -33.82 9.84 13.33
N ILE A 26 -33.41 9.67 12.06
CA ILE A 26 -33.86 8.59 11.19
C ILE A 26 -33.29 7.24 11.68
N LEU A 27 -32.01 7.19 12.07
CA LEU A 27 -31.38 5.99 12.66
C LEU A 27 -32.00 5.60 14.02
N LEU A 28 -32.33 6.58 14.88
CA LEU A 28 -33.03 6.34 16.14
C LEU A 28 -34.50 5.98 15.93
N ALA A 29 -35.17 6.57 14.93
CA ALA A 29 -36.54 6.20 14.57
C ALA A 29 -36.60 4.77 14.05
N ASP A 30 -35.61 4.31 13.27
CA ASP A 30 -35.52 2.93 12.79
C ASP A 30 -35.15 1.94 13.92
N ALA A 31 -34.30 2.37 14.88
CA ALA A 31 -33.97 1.58 16.06
C ALA A 31 -35.09 1.51 17.12
N LEU A 32 -35.96 2.54 17.20
CA LEU A 32 -37.10 2.63 18.12
C LEU A 32 -38.45 2.26 17.46
N ALA A 33 -38.50 2.07 16.14
CA ALA A 33 -39.67 1.59 15.41
C ALA A 33 -40.27 0.27 15.97
N PRO A 34 -39.48 -0.70 16.49
CA PRO A 34 -40.04 -1.90 17.12
C PRO A 34 -40.63 -1.64 18.53
N LEU A 35 -40.32 -0.49 19.16
CA LEU A 35 -40.86 -0.09 20.47
C LEU A 35 -42.17 0.72 20.34
N PHE A 36 -42.32 1.51 19.28
CA PHE A 36 -43.52 2.35 19.05
C PHE A 36 -44.68 1.60 18.37
N THR A 37 -44.40 0.48 17.69
CA THR A 37 -45.41 -0.37 17.04
C THR A 37 -46.28 -1.16 18.03
N ARG A 38 -46.10 -0.98 19.35
CA ARG A 38 -47.02 -1.49 20.38
C ARG A 38 -47.96 -0.46 20.99
N ALA A 39 -47.89 0.83 20.62
CA ALA A 39 -48.54 1.87 21.42
C ALA A 39 -49.59 2.75 20.74
N THR A 40 -49.69 2.87 19.42
CA THR A 40 -50.75 3.73 18.84
C THR A 40 -51.20 3.31 17.44
N ASP A 41 -52.50 3.04 17.31
CA ASP A 41 -53.26 2.96 16.07
C ASP A 41 -53.29 4.31 15.32
N GLY A 42 -53.11 4.27 13.99
CA GLY A 42 -53.73 5.23 13.06
C GLY A 42 -52.81 6.21 12.31
N MET A 43 -52.60 5.92 11.01
CA MET A 43 -52.07 6.73 9.89
C MET A 43 -50.54 6.92 9.72
N PRO A 44 -49.94 6.41 8.61
CA PRO A 44 -48.53 6.64 8.26
C PRO A 44 -48.27 7.99 7.58
N LEU A 45 -47.05 8.52 7.79
CA LEU A 45 -46.54 9.81 7.31
C LEU A 45 -46.46 9.96 5.77
N THR A 46 -46.70 8.88 5.02
CA THR A 46 -46.58 8.80 3.56
C THR A 46 -47.67 9.58 2.82
N GLU A 47 -48.88 9.70 3.40
CA GLU A 47 -49.99 10.44 2.77
C GLU A 47 -49.81 11.98 2.77
N ARG A 48 -48.95 12.53 3.65
CA ARG A 48 -48.67 13.99 3.68
C ARG A 48 -47.70 14.45 2.59
N ILE A 49 -46.94 13.54 2.00
CA ILE A 49 -45.94 13.85 0.96
C ILE A 49 -46.59 13.85 -0.44
N ASP A 50 -47.57 12.97 -0.66
CA ASP A 50 -48.33 12.90 -1.92
C ASP A 50 -49.18 14.16 -2.20
N ASP A 51 -49.72 14.82 -1.17
CA ASP A 51 -50.52 16.05 -1.33
C ASP A 51 -49.68 17.30 -1.66
N VAL A 52 -48.36 17.22 -1.44
CA VAL A 52 -47.40 18.26 -1.81
C VAL A 52 -46.90 18.04 -3.25
N LEU A 53 -46.68 16.79 -3.66
CA LEU A 53 -46.23 16.43 -5.00
C LEU A 53 -47.34 16.53 -6.06
N SER A 54 -48.60 16.27 -5.69
CA SER A 54 -49.74 16.42 -6.61
C SER A 54 -50.01 17.88 -7.02
N ARG A 55 -49.69 18.85 -6.14
CA ARG A 55 -49.76 20.29 -6.45
C ARG A 55 -48.69 20.74 -7.44
N TRP A 56 -47.58 20.01 -7.55
CA TRP A 56 -46.51 20.31 -8.51
C TRP A 56 -46.77 19.77 -9.92
N ARG A 57 -47.51 18.65 -10.05
CA ARG A 57 -47.86 18.05 -11.36
C ARG A 57 -48.94 18.82 -12.16
N GLY A 58 -49.62 19.79 -11.55
CA GLY A 58 -50.74 20.49 -12.15
C GLY A 58 -50.42 21.60 -13.16
N ARG A 59 -49.16 21.87 -13.51
CA ARG A 59 -48.79 23.07 -14.32
C ARG A 59 -48.03 22.86 -15.63
N ARG A 60 -47.87 21.63 -16.11
CA ARG A 60 -47.26 21.36 -17.44
C ARG A 60 -48.17 20.50 -18.31
N ARG A 61 -49.24 21.12 -18.87
CA ARG A 61 -49.89 20.66 -20.11
C ARG A 61 -50.80 21.74 -20.71
N LYS A 62 -50.19 22.82 -21.20
CA LYS A 62 -50.66 23.55 -22.39
C LYS A 62 -49.63 24.60 -22.79
N ARG A 63 -48.86 24.36 -23.86
CA ARG A 63 -48.85 25.14 -25.12
C ARG A 63 -47.63 24.74 -25.94
N ASP A 64 -47.88 24.31 -27.16
CA ASP A 64 -46.88 24.14 -28.22
C ASP A 64 -46.17 25.46 -28.53
N GLY A 65 -44.90 25.36 -28.93
CA GLY A 65 -44.17 26.38 -29.68
C GLY A 65 -42.82 26.77 -29.08
N ASP A 66 -41.76 26.19 -29.65
CA ASP A 66 -40.36 26.61 -29.82
C ASP A 66 -39.54 27.26 -28.67
N ASP A 67 -38.24 26.91 -28.71
CA ASP A 67 -37.03 27.56 -28.15
C ASP A 67 -36.46 27.08 -26.79
N ASP A 68 -35.19 26.64 -26.90
CA ASP A 68 -34.06 26.55 -25.93
C ASP A 68 -34.26 25.84 -24.58
N GLY A 69 -33.44 24.85 -24.19
CA GLY A 69 -32.01 25.00 -23.86
C GLY A 69 -31.86 25.29 -22.35
N ASP A 70 -31.06 24.49 -21.63
CA ASP A 70 -30.60 24.71 -20.23
C ASP A 70 -31.50 24.33 -19.02
N GLY A 71 -32.34 23.29 -19.12
CA GLY A 71 -33.16 22.85 -17.98
C GLY A 71 -32.78 21.53 -17.30
N ASP A 72 -32.02 20.67 -17.98
CA ASP A 72 -31.85 19.26 -17.59
C ASP A 72 -30.44 18.94 -17.04
N ASP A 73 -29.48 19.88 -17.14
CA ASP A 73 -28.11 19.70 -16.65
C ASP A 73 -27.96 19.99 -15.13
N ASP A 74 -28.71 20.97 -14.59
CA ASP A 74 -28.54 21.41 -13.18
C ASP A 74 -28.93 20.34 -12.13
N LEU A 75 -29.88 19.47 -12.46
CA LEU A 75 -30.28 18.33 -11.61
C LEU A 75 -29.29 17.15 -11.71
N GLN A 76 -28.58 17.03 -12.85
CA GLN A 76 -27.58 15.99 -13.09
C GLN A 76 -26.29 16.26 -12.31
N ASP A 77 -25.86 17.53 -12.24
CA ASP A 77 -24.66 17.93 -11.48
C ASP A 77 -24.85 17.80 -9.96
N SER A 78 -26.05 18.11 -9.48
CA SER A 78 -26.38 18.08 -8.05
C SER A 78 -26.40 16.67 -7.47
N THR A 79 -26.84 15.66 -8.23
CA THR A 79 -26.83 14.26 -7.80
C THR A 79 -25.46 13.61 -7.95
N ALA A 80 -24.69 13.97 -8.98
CA ALA A 80 -23.30 13.55 -9.11
C ALA A 80 -22.45 14.05 -7.93
N ALA A 81 -22.62 15.32 -7.53
CA ALA A 81 -21.95 15.90 -6.37
C ALA A 81 -22.26 15.13 -5.07
N LEU A 82 -23.51 14.73 -4.82
CA LEU A 82 -23.88 13.96 -3.63
C LEU A 82 -23.30 12.53 -3.63
N LEU A 83 -23.22 11.87 -4.79
CA LEU A 83 -22.60 10.55 -4.90
C LEU A 83 -21.08 10.60 -4.69
N THR A 84 -20.42 11.71 -5.06
CA THR A 84 -18.98 11.89 -4.76
C THR A 84 -18.68 12.11 -3.28
N MET A 85 -19.67 12.50 -2.47
CA MET A 85 -19.52 12.65 -1.02
C MET A 85 -19.66 11.33 -0.26
N ILE A 86 -20.09 10.25 -0.92
CA ILE A 86 -20.14 8.91 -0.32
C ILE A 86 -18.74 8.29 -0.45
N PRO A 87 -18.11 7.85 0.65
CA PRO A 87 -16.74 7.30 0.64
C PRO A 87 -16.63 5.91 -0.02
N ALA A 88 -17.67 5.44 -0.73
CA ALA A 88 -17.73 4.18 -1.44
C ALA A 88 -18.10 4.44 -2.91
N ALA A 89 -17.53 3.67 -3.84
CA ALA A 89 -17.86 3.82 -5.25
C ALA A 89 -19.29 3.32 -5.50
N ALA A 90 -20.20 4.20 -5.88
CA ALA A 90 -21.62 3.90 -6.08
C ALA A 90 -21.98 3.79 -7.57
N VAL A 91 -22.89 2.87 -7.89
CA VAL A 91 -23.49 2.68 -9.22
C VAL A 91 -25.01 2.64 -9.06
N VAL A 92 -25.73 3.36 -9.92
CA VAL A 92 -27.19 3.42 -9.97
C VAL A 92 -27.66 2.80 -11.27
N VAL A 93 -28.62 1.88 -11.17
CA VAL A 93 -29.15 1.09 -12.29
C VAL A 93 -30.65 1.30 -12.41
N ASP A 94 -31.16 1.53 -13.63
CA ASP A 94 -32.58 1.67 -13.94
C ASP A 94 -33.26 0.31 -14.19
N ASP A 95 -34.53 0.30 -14.62
CA ASP A 95 -35.36 -0.87 -14.91
C ASP A 95 -34.94 -1.69 -16.13
N GLU A 96 -34.10 -1.15 -17.01
CA GLU A 96 -33.58 -1.83 -18.20
C GLU A 96 -32.21 -2.51 -17.93
N ASP A 97 -31.76 -2.52 -16.67
CA ASP A 97 -30.42 -2.93 -16.23
C ASP A 97 -29.29 -2.03 -16.77
N GLU A 98 -29.62 -0.80 -17.20
CA GLU A 98 -28.65 0.20 -17.66
C GLU A 98 -28.13 1.05 -16.49
N VAL A 99 -26.85 1.38 -16.55
CA VAL A 99 -26.16 2.20 -15.55
C VAL A 99 -26.48 3.66 -15.83
N VAL A 100 -27.44 4.20 -15.08
CA VAL A 100 -27.80 5.62 -15.15
C VAL A 100 -26.66 6.50 -14.65
N ARG A 101 -26.01 6.11 -13.55
CA ARG A 101 -24.89 6.87 -12.96
C ARG A 101 -23.90 5.94 -12.27
N ALA A 102 -22.62 6.25 -12.37
CA ALA A 102 -21.56 5.55 -11.65
C ALA A 102 -20.47 6.53 -11.20
N ASN A 103 -19.93 6.28 -10.00
CA ASN A 103 -18.70 6.92 -9.55
C ASN A 103 -17.55 6.48 -10.51
N PRO A 104 -16.65 7.40 -10.92
CA PRO A 104 -15.47 7.08 -11.74
C PRO A 104 -14.67 5.86 -11.26
N ASP A 105 -14.59 5.63 -9.94
CA ASP A 105 -13.88 4.48 -9.38
C ASP A 105 -14.55 3.14 -9.72
N ALA A 106 -15.86 3.09 -9.97
CA ALA A 106 -16.55 1.87 -10.39
C ALA A 106 -16.07 1.35 -11.77
N TYR A 107 -15.69 2.27 -12.67
CA TYR A 107 -15.08 1.95 -13.95
C TYR A 107 -13.64 1.45 -13.79
N ARG A 108 -12.86 2.08 -12.90
CA ARG A 108 -11.48 1.67 -12.59
C ARG A 108 -11.42 0.31 -11.92
N LEU A 109 -12.40 0.01 -11.06
CA LEU A 109 -12.52 -1.27 -10.37
C LEU A 109 -13.02 -2.40 -11.29
N GLY A 110 -13.40 -2.09 -12.55
CA GLY A 110 -13.83 -3.07 -13.54
C GLY A 110 -15.21 -3.66 -13.27
N VAL A 111 -16.06 -2.88 -12.58
CA VAL A 111 -17.46 -3.25 -12.30
C VAL A 111 -18.39 -2.77 -13.41
N VAL A 112 -18.12 -1.57 -13.95
CA VAL A 112 -18.91 -0.93 -15.02
C VAL A 112 -18.07 -0.79 -16.30
N ASP A 113 -18.70 -1.05 -17.43
CA ASP A 113 -18.18 -0.74 -18.77
C ASP A 113 -19.27 -0.06 -19.58
N ASP A 114 -18.95 1.12 -20.11
CA ASP A 114 -19.90 2.06 -20.71
C ASP A 114 -21.13 2.25 -19.80
N ASP A 115 -22.31 1.77 -20.23
CA ASP A 115 -23.57 1.92 -19.52
C ASP A 115 -24.06 0.60 -18.90
N ALA A 116 -23.18 -0.39 -18.68
CA ALA A 116 -23.57 -1.71 -18.19
C ALA A 116 -22.67 -2.24 -17.06
N ILE A 117 -23.28 -3.02 -16.14
CA ILE A 117 -22.54 -3.80 -15.14
C ILE A 117 -21.98 -5.07 -15.81
N VAL A 118 -20.65 -5.14 -15.91
CA VAL A 118 -19.95 -6.29 -16.54
C VAL A 118 -19.85 -7.50 -15.61
N SER A 119 -19.85 -7.24 -14.31
CA SER A 119 -19.75 -8.29 -13.30
C SER A 119 -21.06 -9.06 -13.18
N VAL A 120 -21.10 -10.28 -13.74
CA VAL A 120 -22.27 -11.17 -13.71
C VAL A 120 -22.85 -11.35 -12.29
N PRO A 121 -22.04 -11.58 -11.22
CA PRO A 121 -22.58 -11.71 -9.87
C PRO A 121 -23.29 -10.44 -9.35
N ILE A 122 -22.83 -9.25 -9.77
CA ILE A 122 -23.45 -7.98 -9.37
C ILE A 122 -24.77 -7.78 -10.14
N ALA A 123 -24.80 -8.07 -11.45
CA ALA A 123 -26.00 -7.97 -12.26
C ALA A 123 -27.12 -8.93 -11.77
N GLU A 124 -26.77 -10.15 -11.39
CA GLU A 124 -27.70 -11.10 -10.77
C GLU A 124 -28.24 -10.58 -9.43
N ALA A 125 -27.36 -10.00 -8.60
CA ALA A 125 -27.77 -9.39 -7.33
C ALA A 125 -28.72 -8.19 -7.53
N VAL A 126 -28.50 -7.37 -8.56
CA VAL A 126 -29.40 -6.26 -8.95
C VAL A 126 -30.78 -6.79 -9.32
N ARG A 127 -30.86 -7.80 -10.18
CA ARG A 127 -32.15 -8.40 -10.59
C ARG A 127 -32.90 -9.03 -9.41
N GLU A 128 -32.19 -9.72 -8.53
CA GLU A 128 -32.79 -10.36 -7.36
C GLU A 128 -33.36 -9.33 -6.39
N VAL A 129 -32.60 -8.27 -6.07
CA VAL A 129 -33.02 -7.17 -5.20
C VAL A 129 -34.14 -6.35 -5.84
N ARG A 130 -34.16 -6.21 -7.16
CA ARG A 130 -35.27 -5.58 -7.90
C ARG A 130 -36.56 -6.37 -7.72
N ALA A 131 -36.51 -7.69 -7.97
CA ALA A 131 -37.66 -8.57 -7.95
C ALA A 131 -38.24 -8.80 -6.54
N HIS A 132 -37.39 -8.98 -5.53
CA HIS A 132 -37.80 -9.37 -4.18
C HIS A 132 -37.70 -8.23 -3.15
N GLY A 133 -37.08 -7.11 -3.51
CA GLY A 133 -36.75 -6.02 -2.59
C GLY A 133 -35.59 -6.37 -1.65
N GLY A 134 -35.30 -5.45 -0.72
CA GLY A 134 -34.30 -5.64 0.32
C GLY A 134 -32.87 -5.25 -0.07
N ARG A 135 -31.89 -5.90 0.57
CA ARG A 135 -30.46 -5.63 0.41
C ARG A 135 -29.69 -6.94 0.31
N ARG A 136 -28.72 -7.01 -0.61
CA ARG A 136 -27.80 -8.14 -0.76
C ARG A 136 -26.36 -7.66 -0.66
N THR A 137 -25.53 -8.41 0.04
CA THR A 137 -24.09 -8.15 0.11
C THR A 137 -23.35 -9.36 -0.44
N LEU A 138 -22.32 -9.12 -1.25
CA LEU A 138 -21.46 -10.14 -1.82
C LEU A 138 -20.00 -9.66 -1.85
N GLU A 139 -19.09 -10.60 -1.65
CA GLU A 139 -17.65 -10.38 -1.78
C GLU A 139 -17.21 -10.89 -3.15
N LEU A 140 -16.43 -10.09 -3.87
CA LEU A 140 -16.00 -10.46 -5.22
C LEU A 140 -14.63 -9.91 -5.57
N MET A 141 -13.99 -10.58 -6.53
CA MET A 141 -12.70 -10.20 -7.06
C MET A 141 -12.84 -9.74 -8.50
N THR A 142 -12.46 -8.50 -8.79
CA THR A 142 -12.43 -7.93 -10.15
C THR A 142 -10.99 -7.65 -10.58
N ARG A 143 -10.83 -7.12 -11.78
CA ARG A 143 -9.55 -6.68 -12.33
C ARG A 143 -9.71 -5.29 -12.91
N THR A 144 -8.73 -4.42 -12.68
CA THR A 144 -8.69 -3.11 -13.33
C THR A 144 -8.61 -3.28 -14.85
N PRO A 145 -9.57 -2.72 -15.62
CA PRO A 145 -9.57 -2.80 -17.08
C PRO A 145 -8.30 -2.21 -17.68
N ARG A 146 -7.85 -2.73 -18.83
CA ARG A 146 -6.58 -2.32 -19.46
C ARG A 146 -6.50 -0.81 -19.77
N ARG A 147 -7.63 -0.16 -20.03
CA ARG A 147 -7.72 1.29 -20.28
C ARG A 147 -7.45 2.16 -19.04
N PHE A 148 -7.56 1.59 -17.84
CA PHE A 148 -7.31 2.25 -16.55
C PHE A 148 -6.10 1.65 -15.82
N ALA A 149 -5.43 0.66 -16.42
CA ALA A 149 -4.15 0.17 -15.93
C ALA A 149 -3.10 1.20 -16.36
N ASP A 150 -2.86 2.19 -15.50
CA ASP A 150 -1.93 3.27 -15.81
C ASP A 150 -0.57 2.71 -16.26
N ILE A 151 -0.11 3.37 -17.33
CA ILE A 151 1.21 3.37 -17.91
C ILE A 151 2.21 3.55 -16.77
N ASP A 152 3.11 2.56 -16.58
CA ASP A 152 4.31 2.76 -15.77
C ASP A 152 4.98 4.06 -16.24
N TYR A 153 5.49 4.86 -15.29
CA TYR A 153 6.46 5.91 -15.56
C TYR A 153 7.70 5.25 -16.20
N ALA A 154 7.61 4.95 -17.48
CA ALA A 154 8.74 4.71 -18.34
C ALA A 154 9.45 6.05 -18.44
N ALA A 155 10.65 6.06 -17.86
CA ALA A 155 11.71 6.96 -18.22
C ALA A 155 11.69 7.28 -19.72
N ASP A 156 11.96 8.54 -20.03
CA ASP A 156 12.56 9.03 -21.26
C ASP A 156 12.82 7.93 -22.30
N ALA A 157 11.84 7.76 -23.19
CA ALA A 157 12.05 7.15 -24.48
C ALA A 157 11.37 8.06 -25.50
N ASP A 158 12.06 9.15 -25.84
CA ASP A 158 12.25 9.39 -27.26
C ASP A 158 12.80 8.07 -27.82
N ASP A 159 12.07 7.42 -28.72
CA ASP A 159 12.60 7.28 -30.07
C ASP A 159 11.73 6.39 -30.97
N ASP A 160 11.78 6.76 -32.24
CA ASP A 160 11.53 6.01 -33.47
C ASP A 160 12.31 4.68 -33.57
N ASP A 161 12.51 3.93 -32.48
CA ASP A 161 13.32 2.71 -32.51
C ASP A 161 12.81 1.63 -31.52
N GLY A 162 11.94 0.74 -32.01
CA GLY A 162 12.00 -0.69 -31.70
C GLY A 162 12.00 -1.18 -30.24
N LEU A 163 11.42 -0.47 -29.27
CA LEU A 163 11.36 -0.92 -27.86
C LEU A 163 10.22 -1.91 -27.55
N PRO A 164 10.35 -2.75 -26.49
CA PRO A 164 9.47 -3.89 -26.23
C PRO A 164 8.11 -3.47 -25.64
N ARG A 165 7.05 -4.17 -26.05
CA ARG A 165 5.68 -4.01 -25.54
C ARG A 165 5.61 -4.14 -24.02
N ILE A 166 5.29 -3.04 -23.33
CA ILE A 166 4.98 -3.02 -21.88
C ILE A 166 3.80 -3.98 -21.63
N ARG A 167 4.02 -5.03 -20.82
CA ARG A 167 2.96 -5.91 -20.33
C ARG A 167 2.37 -5.28 -19.06
N THR A 168 1.26 -4.57 -19.19
CA THR A 168 0.50 -4.07 -18.03
C THR A 168 -0.01 -5.25 -17.21
N VAL A 169 0.54 -5.44 -16.00
CA VAL A 169 0.08 -6.45 -15.04
C VAL A 169 -1.11 -5.87 -14.28
N SER A 170 -2.34 -6.15 -14.73
CA SER A 170 -3.55 -5.79 -13.99
C SER A 170 -3.66 -6.63 -12.72
N ARG A 171 -3.64 -5.96 -11.57
CA ARG A 171 -3.75 -6.57 -10.24
C ARG A 171 -5.23 -6.86 -9.92
N PRO A 172 -5.53 -7.92 -9.16
CA PRO A 172 -6.89 -8.16 -8.69
C PRO A 172 -7.31 -7.09 -7.67
N ASN A 173 -8.58 -6.71 -7.73
CA ASN A 173 -9.26 -5.86 -6.77
C ASN A 173 -10.25 -6.72 -5.97
N TRP A 174 -10.31 -6.53 -4.65
CA TRP A 174 -11.24 -7.21 -3.76
C TRP A 174 -12.29 -6.21 -3.29
N LEU A 175 -13.56 -6.51 -3.60
CA LEU A 175 -14.67 -5.61 -3.38
C LEU A 175 -15.70 -6.25 -2.47
N ASN A 176 -16.15 -5.47 -1.49
CA ASN A 176 -17.38 -5.74 -0.76
C ASN A 176 -18.50 -4.96 -1.45
N VAL A 177 -19.43 -5.69 -2.06
CA VAL A 177 -20.49 -5.08 -2.87
C VAL A 177 -21.83 -5.23 -2.17
N THR A 178 -22.51 -4.10 -1.98
CA THR A 178 -23.85 -4.04 -1.38
C THR A 178 -24.83 -3.51 -2.40
N VAL A 179 -25.85 -4.30 -2.74
CA VAL A 179 -26.92 -3.96 -3.67
C VAL A 179 -28.20 -3.71 -2.88
N GLY A 180 -28.86 -2.58 -3.11
CA GLY A 180 -30.09 -2.21 -2.42
C GLY A 180 -31.07 -1.47 -3.34
N ARG A 181 -32.36 -1.71 -3.15
CA ARG A 181 -33.42 -1.00 -3.90
C ARG A 181 -33.73 0.34 -3.27
N ILE A 182 -33.74 1.41 -4.07
CA ILE A 182 -34.12 2.76 -3.61
C ILE A 182 -35.57 3.07 -3.95
N SER A 183 -36.05 2.70 -5.14
CA SER A 183 -37.42 2.95 -5.61
C SER A 183 -37.91 1.83 -6.55
N GLU A 184 -39.14 1.93 -7.07
CA GLU A 184 -39.72 0.90 -7.97
C GLU A 184 -39.01 0.74 -9.32
N GLY A 185 -38.02 1.59 -9.64
CA GLY A 185 -37.19 1.46 -10.85
C GLY A 185 -35.69 1.53 -10.62
N LEU A 186 -35.23 2.02 -9.46
CA LEU A 186 -33.81 2.29 -9.23
C LEU A 186 -33.19 1.36 -8.18
N VAL A 187 -32.07 0.75 -8.57
CA VAL A 187 -31.22 -0.08 -7.70
C VAL A 187 -29.87 0.60 -7.56
N VAL A 188 -29.33 0.60 -6.34
CA VAL A 188 -27.98 1.12 -6.05
C VAL A 188 -27.06 0.00 -5.64
N VAL A 189 -25.86 0.04 -6.20
CA VAL A 189 -24.74 -0.84 -5.93
C VAL A 189 -23.64 0.00 -5.28
N LEU A 190 -23.30 -0.30 -4.04
CA LEU A 190 -22.19 0.30 -3.32
C LEU A 190 -21.00 -0.65 -3.37
N LEU A 191 -19.84 -0.15 -3.78
CA LEU A 191 -18.59 -0.87 -3.90
C LEU A 191 -17.62 -0.32 -2.84
N ASP A 192 -17.24 -1.17 -1.91
CA ASP A 192 -16.20 -0.89 -0.93
C ASP A 192 -14.92 -1.63 -1.34
N ASP A 193 -13.87 -0.87 -1.70
CA ASP A 193 -12.58 -1.42 -2.13
C ASP A 193 -11.74 -1.79 -0.90
N VAL A 194 -11.79 -3.07 -0.52
CA VAL A 194 -11.01 -3.63 0.58
C VAL A 194 -9.67 -4.19 0.11
N SER A 195 -9.24 -3.89 -1.12
CA SER A 195 -8.04 -4.49 -1.68
C SER A 195 -6.78 -4.18 -0.88
N GLU A 196 -6.63 -2.99 -0.33
CA GLU A 196 -5.47 -2.65 0.50
C GLU A 196 -5.45 -3.48 1.78
N SER A 197 -6.59 -3.59 2.47
CA SER A 197 -6.74 -4.39 3.70
C SER A 197 -6.51 -5.88 3.46
N VAL A 198 -7.04 -6.44 2.37
CA VAL A 198 -6.83 -7.85 2.00
C VAL A 198 -5.37 -8.10 1.63
N ARG A 199 -4.75 -7.22 0.85
CA ARG A 199 -3.31 -7.33 0.52
C ARG A 199 -2.46 -7.22 1.77
N PHE A 200 -2.80 -6.33 2.69
CA PHE A 200 -2.13 -6.20 3.98
C PHE A 200 -2.25 -7.49 4.81
N ALA A 201 -3.45 -8.07 4.88
CA ALA A 201 -3.68 -9.33 5.58
C ALA A 201 -2.91 -10.50 4.94
N GLN A 202 -2.94 -10.65 3.61
CA GLN A 202 -2.18 -11.68 2.89
C GLN A 202 -0.67 -11.53 3.11
N VAL A 203 -0.16 -10.31 2.99
CA VAL A 203 1.27 -10.02 3.24
C VAL A 203 1.64 -10.31 4.69
N ARG A 204 0.76 -10.04 5.64
CA ARG A 204 0.96 -10.36 7.07
C ARG A 204 0.96 -11.87 7.31
N ASP A 205 0.03 -12.61 6.70
CA ASP A 205 -0.11 -14.04 6.92
C ASP A 205 1.01 -14.82 6.22
N ASP A 206 1.39 -14.43 4.99
CA ASP A 206 2.59 -14.92 4.30
C ASP A 206 3.86 -14.57 5.08
N PHE A 207 3.91 -13.39 5.70
CA PHE A 207 5.00 -13.02 6.60
C PHE A 207 5.07 -13.96 7.81
N ILE A 208 3.96 -14.20 8.51
CA ILE A 208 3.92 -15.08 9.69
C ILE A 208 4.34 -16.51 9.33
N ALA A 209 3.83 -17.05 8.21
CA ALA A 209 4.18 -18.39 7.75
C ALA A 209 5.68 -18.50 7.43
N ASN A 210 6.23 -17.54 6.69
CA ASN A 210 7.64 -17.54 6.29
C ASN A 210 8.58 -17.29 7.48
N VAL A 211 8.23 -16.39 8.40
CA VAL A 211 8.97 -16.18 9.66
C VAL A 211 9.06 -17.48 10.45
N SER A 212 7.91 -18.13 10.65
CA SER A 212 7.82 -19.36 11.45
C SER A 212 8.71 -20.45 10.86
N GLN A 213 8.64 -20.69 9.56
CA GLN A 213 9.47 -21.68 8.88
C GLN A 213 10.97 -21.35 8.99
N ARG A 214 11.35 -20.08 8.84
CA ARG A 214 12.74 -19.62 8.93
C ARG A 214 13.32 -19.72 10.35
N LEU A 215 12.48 -19.72 11.38
CA LEU A 215 12.87 -19.91 12.78
C LEU A 215 12.84 -21.39 13.22
N VAL A 216 11.91 -22.20 12.70
CA VAL A 216 11.84 -23.64 13.00
C VAL A 216 13.09 -24.37 12.51
N GLN A 217 13.53 -24.10 11.27
CA GLN A 217 14.69 -24.77 10.69
C GLN A 217 16.00 -24.67 11.53
N PRO A 218 16.45 -23.48 11.98
CA PRO A 218 17.63 -23.39 12.84
C PRO A 218 17.38 -24.00 14.23
N SER A 219 16.14 -24.00 14.73
CA SER A 219 15.80 -24.70 15.98
C SER A 219 15.97 -26.21 15.86
N ASP A 220 15.55 -26.81 14.74
CA ASP A 220 15.74 -28.23 14.47
C ASP A 220 17.22 -28.60 14.34
N GLU A 221 18.03 -27.73 13.73
CA GLU A 221 19.49 -27.91 13.64
C GLU A 221 20.14 -27.91 15.03
N LEU A 222 19.78 -26.94 15.89
CA LEU A 222 20.28 -26.89 17.27
C LEU A 222 19.88 -28.14 18.06
N LYS A 223 18.65 -28.62 17.88
CA LYS A 223 18.18 -29.86 18.49
C LYS A 223 19.00 -31.06 18.03
N HIS A 224 19.27 -31.19 16.73
CA HIS A 224 20.05 -32.30 16.20
C HIS A 224 21.52 -32.28 16.70
N LEU A 225 22.11 -31.10 16.81
CA LEU A 225 23.44 -30.92 17.39
C LEU A 225 23.46 -31.32 18.87
N ALA A 226 22.45 -30.91 19.65
CA ALA A 226 22.31 -31.29 21.04
C ALA A 226 22.14 -32.82 21.21
N GLU A 227 21.26 -33.45 20.43
CA GLU A 227 21.07 -34.91 20.44
C GLU A 227 22.35 -35.67 20.07
N THR A 228 23.18 -35.09 19.20
CA THR A 228 24.47 -35.67 18.80
C THR A 228 25.49 -35.57 19.94
N LEU A 229 25.52 -34.44 20.66
CA LEU A 229 26.36 -34.27 21.85
C LEU A 229 25.93 -35.21 22.99
N GLU A 230 24.63 -35.40 23.21
CA GLU A 230 24.09 -36.29 24.25
C GLU A 230 24.40 -37.77 24.01
N ARG A 231 24.41 -38.21 22.74
CA ARG A 231 24.74 -39.61 22.37
C ARG A 231 26.19 -39.99 22.71
N GLY A 232 27.07 -39.02 22.91
CA GLY A 232 28.48 -39.24 23.22
C GLY A 232 29.27 -39.90 22.08
N GLY A 233 30.52 -40.28 22.34
CA GLY A 233 31.40 -40.91 21.34
C GLY A 233 31.98 -39.96 20.28
N LEU A 234 31.91 -38.64 20.53
CA LEU A 234 32.45 -37.62 19.65
C LEU A 234 33.93 -37.34 19.99
N ASP A 235 34.73 -37.09 18.96
CA ASP A 235 36.09 -36.59 19.13
C ASP A 235 36.11 -35.08 19.44
N GLU A 236 37.24 -34.59 19.96
CA GLU A 236 37.41 -33.17 20.30
C GLU A 236 37.23 -32.24 19.07
N ARG A 237 37.54 -32.74 17.86
CA ARG A 237 37.38 -32.01 16.61
C ARG A 237 35.90 -31.85 16.21
N GLN A 238 35.08 -32.86 16.46
CA GLN A 238 33.64 -32.86 16.20
C GLN A 238 32.94 -31.93 17.20
N ILE A 239 33.28 -32.02 18.49
CA ILE A 239 32.77 -31.09 19.52
C ILE A 239 33.07 -29.64 19.15
N ALA A 240 34.30 -29.33 18.75
CA ALA A 240 34.68 -27.98 18.34
C ALA A 240 33.94 -27.51 17.06
N ARG A 241 33.61 -28.43 16.13
CA ARG A 241 32.81 -28.12 14.94
C ARG A 241 31.35 -27.85 15.28
N ASP A 242 30.76 -28.69 16.11
CA ASP A 242 29.37 -28.60 16.53
C ASP A 242 29.15 -27.32 17.35
N ALA A 243 30.06 -26.98 18.27
CA ALA A 243 30.04 -25.73 19.01
C ALA A 243 30.13 -24.49 18.08
N ARG A 244 30.94 -24.55 17.02
CA ARG A 244 30.97 -23.49 16.00
C ARG A 244 29.67 -23.41 15.20
N SER A 245 29.01 -24.54 14.95
CA SER A 245 27.69 -24.54 14.30
C SER A 245 26.64 -23.90 15.19
N VAL A 246 26.55 -24.30 16.47
CA VAL A 246 25.67 -23.69 17.46
C VAL A 246 25.84 -22.17 17.50
N ARG A 247 27.08 -21.69 17.59
CA ARG A 247 27.37 -20.24 17.60
C ARG A 247 26.88 -19.52 16.34
N ARG A 248 27.04 -20.14 15.15
CA ARG A 248 26.56 -19.59 13.89
C ARG A 248 25.02 -19.56 13.85
N THR A 249 24.37 -20.65 14.24
CA THR A 249 22.91 -20.78 14.24
C THR A 249 22.25 -19.81 15.23
N ILE A 250 22.81 -19.63 16.44
CA ILE A 250 22.34 -18.60 17.40
C ILE A 250 22.51 -17.21 16.81
N GLY A 251 23.69 -16.89 16.25
CA GLY A 251 23.92 -15.59 15.62
C GLY A 251 22.93 -15.31 14.49
N TYR A 252 22.58 -16.32 13.68
CA TYR A 252 21.56 -16.20 12.63
C TYR A 252 20.17 -15.87 13.21
N ILE A 253 19.76 -16.55 14.28
CA ILE A 253 18.47 -16.29 14.96
C ILE A 253 18.44 -14.85 15.52
N ASP A 254 19.51 -14.42 16.19
CA ASP A 254 19.59 -13.06 16.77
C ASP A 254 19.46 -11.98 15.68
N HIS A 255 20.16 -12.16 14.55
CA HIS A 255 20.04 -11.25 13.41
C HIS A 255 18.64 -11.25 12.83
N MET A 256 17.99 -12.41 12.71
CA MET A 256 16.63 -12.51 12.20
C MET A 256 15.63 -11.82 13.13
N ILE A 257 15.73 -12.05 14.44
CA ILE A 257 14.86 -11.40 15.42
C ILE A 257 15.06 -9.88 15.37
N GLY A 258 16.30 -9.42 15.29
CA GLY A 258 16.62 -7.99 15.11
C GLY A 258 15.96 -7.42 13.86
N ASP A 259 16.03 -8.14 12.74
CA ASP A 259 15.42 -7.75 11.46
C ASP A 259 13.90 -7.69 11.53
N LEU A 260 13.27 -8.62 12.24
CA LEU A 260 11.83 -8.64 12.46
C LEU A 260 11.38 -7.50 13.36
N LEU A 261 12.09 -7.26 14.47
CA LEU A 261 11.80 -6.14 15.37
C LEU A 261 11.94 -4.79 14.65
N LEU A 262 12.95 -4.67 13.79
CA LEU A 262 13.13 -3.47 12.97
C LEU A 262 11.98 -3.30 11.97
N LEU A 263 11.54 -4.37 11.31
CA LEU A 263 10.38 -4.34 10.42
C LEU A 263 9.09 -3.96 11.15
N ILE A 264 8.89 -4.42 12.39
CA ILE A 264 7.73 -4.06 13.21
C ILE A 264 7.81 -2.58 13.60
N LYS A 265 8.98 -2.11 14.06
CA LYS A 265 9.19 -0.71 14.44
C LYS A 265 9.06 0.26 13.28
N ALA A 266 9.48 -0.14 12.09
CA ALA A 266 9.44 0.72 10.91
C ALA A 266 8.02 0.89 10.34
N GLN A 267 6.97 0.31 10.94
CA GLN A 267 5.57 0.43 10.47
C GLN A 267 4.96 1.81 10.69
N GLU A 268 5.45 2.59 11.65
CA GLU A 268 4.96 3.94 11.94
C GLU A 268 5.70 4.98 11.11
N GLN A 269 4.96 5.80 10.34
CA GLN A 269 5.55 6.86 9.52
C GLN A 269 6.32 7.85 10.40
N VAL A 270 7.53 8.22 9.98
CA VAL A 270 8.31 9.24 10.70
C VAL A 270 7.73 10.61 10.37
N THR A 271 7.14 11.25 11.37
CA THR A 271 6.65 12.63 11.23
C THR A 271 7.83 13.60 11.32
N PRO A 272 8.00 14.55 10.39
CA PRO A 272 9.06 15.56 10.48
C PRO A 272 8.93 16.40 11.76
N THR A 273 10.01 16.50 12.53
CA THR A 273 10.12 17.34 13.73
C THR A 273 11.47 18.04 13.76
N VAL A 274 11.63 19.08 14.59
CA VAL A 274 12.92 19.76 14.76
C VAL A 274 13.95 18.82 15.40
N ASP A 275 13.49 17.92 16.27
CA ASP A 275 14.35 17.00 17.03
C ASP A 275 14.82 15.79 16.21
N ASN A 276 14.31 15.59 15.00
CA ASN A 276 14.64 14.43 14.16
C ASN A 276 15.41 14.79 12.87
N VAL A 277 16.06 15.96 12.85
CA VAL A 277 16.95 16.36 11.77
C VAL A 277 18.31 15.66 11.92
N LEU A 278 18.72 14.93 10.89
CA LEU A 278 19.94 14.10 10.90
C LEU A 278 20.86 14.46 9.74
N HIS A 279 22.16 14.50 10.01
CA HIS A 279 23.19 14.62 8.97
C HIS A 279 23.42 13.28 8.30
N VAL A 280 23.14 13.20 7.00
CA VAL A 280 23.16 11.93 6.25
C VAL A 280 24.54 11.30 6.25
N LEU A 281 25.59 12.10 6.04
CA LEU A 281 26.96 11.57 6.01
C LEU A 281 27.39 10.98 7.36
N ALA A 282 27.00 11.59 8.47
CA ALA A 282 27.32 11.09 9.82
C ALA A 282 26.67 9.71 10.07
N GLU A 283 25.42 9.52 9.63
CA GLU A 283 24.73 8.23 9.75
C GLU A 283 25.37 7.16 8.86
N VAL A 284 25.85 7.54 7.66
CA VAL A 284 26.61 6.65 6.77
C VAL A 284 27.95 6.25 7.40
N GLU A 285 28.70 7.20 7.96
CA GLU A 285 29.98 6.92 8.62
C GLU A 285 29.80 5.97 9.81
N ALA A 286 28.79 6.22 10.65
CA ALA A 286 28.48 5.36 11.78
C ALA A 286 28.13 3.93 11.34
N ALA A 287 27.34 3.76 10.26
CA ALA A 287 27.03 2.45 9.71
C ALA A 287 28.27 1.75 9.11
N VAL A 288 29.16 2.52 8.47
CA VAL A 288 30.41 2.01 7.91
C VAL A 288 31.36 1.55 9.01
N ASP A 289 31.46 2.27 10.12
CA ASP A 289 32.33 1.89 11.25
C ASP A 289 31.92 0.55 11.86
N VAL A 290 30.62 0.27 11.93
CA VAL A 290 30.10 -1.06 12.32
C VAL A 290 30.45 -2.14 11.29
N ALA A 291 30.49 -1.80 9.99
CA ALA A 291 30.79 -2.75 8.92
C ALA A 291 32.30 -2.98 8.69
N ARG A 292 33.18 -2.10 9.18
CA ARG A 292 34.64 -2.20 8.98
C ARG A 292 35.25 -3.53 9.48
N PRO A 293 34.91 -4.06 10.66
CA PRO A 293 35.46 -5.34 11.12
C PRO A 293 35.13 -6.49 10.18
N LEU A 294 33.88 -6.55 9.69
CA LEU A 294 33.42 -7.56 8.74
C LEU A 294 34.13 -7.43 7.39
N ALA A 295 34.31 -6.20 6.91
CA ALA A 295 35.07 -5.95 5.68
C ALA A 295 36.54 -6.40 5.82
N ALA A 296 37.17 -6.14 6.96
CA ALA A 296 38.54 -6.56 7.24
C ALA A 296 38.67 -8.09 7.30
N GLU A 297 37.72 -8.79 7.92
CA GLU A 297 37.66 -10.26 7.94
C GLU A 297 37.59 -10.85 6.52
N HIS A 298 36.87 -10.19 5.61
CA HIS A 298 36.77 -10.59 4.21
C HIS A 298 37.92 -10.07 3.31
N GLY A 299 38.89 -9.33 3.87
CA GLY A 299 39.96 -8.70 3.12
C GLY A 299 39.47 -7.63 2.12
N GLN A 300 38.34 -7.00 2.41
CA GLN A 300 37.69 -5.96 1.60
C GLN A 300 37.92 -4.58 2.20
N ARG A 301 37.67 -3.53 1.40
CA ARG A 301 37.75 -2.14 1.86
C ARG A 301 36.43 -1.41 1.61
N ILE A 302 36.07 -0.52 2.51
CA ILE A 302 34.94 0.39 2.36
C ILE A 302 35.48 1.81 2.18
N THR A 303 35.05 2.51 1.12
CA THR A 303 35.38 3.92 0.90
C THR A 303 34.12 4.75 0.91
N VAL A 304 34.10 5.82 1.70
CA VAL A 304 32.97 6.76 1.78
C VAL A 304 33.37 8.07 1.10
N ARG A 305 32.47 8.63 0.31
CA ARG A 305 32.56 9.98 -0.23
C ARG A 305 31.19 10.62 -0.12
N GLY A 306 31.15 11.91 0.18
CA GLY A 306 29.88 12.61 0.12
C GLY A 306 29.89 14.01 0.66
N ASP A 307 28.73 14.62 0.58
CA ASP A 307 28.41 15.96 1.05
C ASP A 307 27.96 15.90 2.52
N ASP A 308 28.63 16.65 3.40
CA ASP A 308 28.35 16.72 4.84
C ASP A 308 27.21 17.69 5.19
N THR A 309 26.75 18.49 4.22
CA THR A 309 25.68 19.49 4.40
C THR A 309 24.29 18.90 4.30
N LEU A 310 24.15 17.65 3.83
CA LEU A 310 22.85 17.03 3.60
C LEU A 310 22.18 16.63 4.91
N VAL A 311 20.98 17.16 5.12
CA VAL A 311 20.14 16.90 6.28
C VAL A 311 18.79 16.31 5.87
N VAL A 312 18.29 15.35 6.64
CA VAL A 312 16.99 14.67 6.43
C VAL A 312 16.23 14.58 7.74
N HIS A 313 14.90 14.49 7.67
CA HIS A 313 14.09 14.09 8.83
C HIS A 313 14.07 12.57 8.93
N GLY A 314 14.35 12.02 10.10
CA GLY A 314 14.36 10.57 10.23
C GLY A 314 14.65 10.03 11.62
N GLU A 315 14.55 8.70 11.72
CA GLU A 315 14.99 7.95 12.89
C GLU A 315 16.39 7.38 12.63
N SER A 316 17.36 7.85 13.40
CA SER A 316 18.78 7.52 13.23
C SER A 316 19.03 6.02 13.25
N ALA A 317 18.36 5.28 14.15
CA ALA A 317 18.48 3.83 14.23
C ALA A 317 17.99 3.11 12.96
N GLN A 318 16.91 3.59 12.33
CA GLN A 318 16.33 2.98 11.13
C GLN A 318 17.20 3.24 9.90
N ILE A 319 17.65 4.48 9.70
CA ILE A 319 18.53 4.86 8.59
C ILE A 319 19.85 4.09 8.66
N ARG A 320 20.50 4.06 9.84
CA ARG A 320 21.72 3.28 10.04
C ARG A 320 21.53 1.79 9.76
N ALA A 321 20.41 1.23 10.20
CA ALA A 321 20.12 -0.18 9.93
C ALA A 321 19.95 -0.43 8.42
N ALA A 322 19.23 0.43 7.70
CA ALA A 322 19.08 0.29 6.24
C ALA A 322 20.43 0.38 5.52
N ILE A 323 21.28 1.35 5.85
CA ILE A 323 22.63 1.48 5.27
C ILE A 323 23.47 0.25 5.62
N GLY A 324 23.41 -0.22 6.87
CA GLY A 324 24.08 -1.43 7.32
C GLY A 324 23.68 -2.68 6.51
N LYS A 325 22.40 -2.82 6.14
CA LYS A 325 21.93 -3.92 5.29
C LYS A 325 22.44 -3.83 3.85
N LEU A 326 22.53 -2.62 3.31
CA LEU A 326 23.14 -2.41 1.99
C LEU A 326 24.63 -2.77 2.00
N LEU A 327 25.35 -2.37 3.05
CA LEU A 327 26.77 -2.70 3.24
C LEU A 327 26.99 -4.20 3.43
N ASP A 328 26.18 -4.86 4.27
CA ASP A 328 26.27 -6.31 4.50
C ASP A 328 26.09 -7.08 3.19
N ASN A 329 25.08 -6.71 2.38
CA ASN A 329 24.90 -7.29 1.05
C ASN A 329 26.13 -7.04 0.15
N ALA A 330 26.61 -5.80 0.07
CA ALA A 330 27.75 -5.45 -0.76
C ALA A 330 29.01 -6.28 -0.40
N LEU A 331 29.27 -6.49 0.90
CA LEU A 331 30.40 -7.27 1.39
C LEU A 331 30.24 -8.78 1.12
N ARG A 332 29.05 -9.33 1.34
CA ARG A 332 28.77 -10.77 1.14
C ARG A 332 28.83 -11.21 -0.32
N TYR A 333 28.32 -10.38 -1.23
CA TYR A 333 28.23 -10.72 -2.65
C TYR A 333 29.47 -10.28 -3.46
N SER A 334 30.32 -9.42 -2.90
CA SER A 334 31.61 -9.05 -3.52
C SER A 334 32.70 -10.10 -3.29
N PRO A 335 33.63 -10.28 -4.26
CA PRO A 335 34.80 -11.13 -4.05
C PRO A 335 35.73 -10.55 -2.97
N GLY A 336 36.62 -11.39 -2.41
CA GLY A 336 37.66 -10.92 -1.48
C GLY A 336 38.60 -9.92 -2.17
N GLY A 337 39.11 -8.93 -1.44
CA GLY A 337 39.94 -7.85 -2.01
C GLY A 337 39.15 -6.74 -2.71
N ALA A 338 37.83 -6.90 -2.91
CA ALA A 338 37.00 -5.88 -3.52
C ALA A 338 36.91 -4.60 -2.66
N THR A 339 36.63 -3.48 -3.33
CA THR A 339 36.34 -2.21 -2.66
C THR A 339 34.84 -1.91 -2.84
N VAL A 340 34.13 -1.80 -1.73
CA VAL A 340 32.75 -1.31 -1.67
C VAL A 340 32.80 0.20 -1.51
N SER A 341 32.07 0.93 -2.35
CA SER A 341 32.04 2.40 -2.32
C SER A 341 30.68 2.89 -1.86
N VAL A 342 30.67 3.86 -0.94
CA VAL A 342 29.46 4.60 -0.54
C VAL A 342 29.60 6.04 -0.99
N ASP A 343 28.60 6.53 -1.73
CA ASP A 343 28.55 7.89 -2.24
C ASP A 343 27.28 8.59 -1.75
N VAL A 344 27.41 9.76 -1.14
CA VAL A 344 26.30 10.55 -0.57
C VAL A 344 26.25 11.92 -1.26
N ARG A 345 25.16 12.23 -1.97
CA ARG A 345 25.01 13.49 -2.71
C ARG A 345 23.58 13.98 -2.72
N ALA A 346 23.38 15.28 -2.97
CA ALA A 346 22.05 15.79 -3.30
C ALA A 346 21.60 15.29 -4.68
N SER A 347 20.30 15.11 -4.86
CA SER A 347 19.66 14.96 -6.17
C SER A 347 19.89 16.23 -7.02
N ARG A 348 19.73 16.10 -8.35
CA ARG A 348 19.94 17.21 -9.30
C ARG A 348 19.04 18.43 -9.02
N ASP A 349 17.86 18.19 -8.48
CA ASP A 349 16.88 19.21 -8.10
C ASP A 349 17.06 19.70 -6.65
N GLY A 350 18.03 19.15 -5.91
CA GLY A 350 18.36 19.54 -4.53
C GLY A 350 17.30 19.19 -3.48
N ARG A 351 16.29 18.38 -3.84
CA ARG A 351 15.19 18.03 -2.93
C ARG A 351 15.43 16.78 -2.10
N ASP A 352 16.29 15.89 -2.59
CA ASP A 352 16.53 14.59 -1.98
C ASP A 352 18.01 14.35 -1.70
N ALA A 353 18.32 13.69 -0.59
CA ALA A 353 19.61 13.09 -0.32
C ALA A 353 19.66 11.69 -0.95
N VAL A 354 20.71 11.42 -1.72
CA VAL A 354 20.93 10.20 -2.47
C VAL A 354 22.15 9.47 -1.91
N ILE A 355 21.92 8.29 -1.35
CA ILE A 355 22.94 7.41 -0.78
C ILE A 355 23.12 6.20 -1.70
N ARG A 356 24.28 6.05 -2.31
CA ARG A 356 24.61 4.95 -3.22
C ARG A 356 25.60 4.00 -2.58
N VAL A 357 25.27 2.72 -2.52
CA VAL A 357 26.19 1.65 -2.12
C VAL A 357 26.53 0.82 -3.36
N ILE A 358 27.80 0.83 -3.74
CA ILE A 358 28.32 0.26 -4.98
C ILE A 358 29.23 -0.92 -4.63
N ASP A 359 28.88 -2.09 -5.15
CA ASP A 359 29.62 -3.34 -4.98
C ASP A 359 30.20 -3.85 -6.31
N ARG A 360 31.11 -4.83 -6.23
CA ARG A 360 31.70 -5.51 -7.40
C ARG A 360 31.39 -7.00 -7.38
N GLY A 361 30.18 -7.33 -6.94
CA GLY A 361 29.72 -8.70 -6.78
C GLY A 361 29.24 -9.35 -8.07
N ILE A 362 28.53 -10.46 -7.89
CA ILE A 362 28.01 -11.30 -8.98
C ILE A 362 26.93 -10.61 -9.83
N GLY A 363 26.36 -9.50 -9.34
CA GLY A 363 25.23 -8.82 -9.97
C GLY A 363 23.91 -9.59 -9.86
N ILE A 364 22.83 -8.97 -10.35
CA ILE A 364 21.45 -9.45 -10.20
C ILE A 364 20.77 -9.47 -11.59
N PRO A 365 20.22 -10.62 -12.02
CA PRO A 365 19.42 -10.72 -13.24
C PRO A 365 18.21 -9.78 -13.23
N GLU A 366 17.86 -9.22 -14.38
CA GLU A 366 16.79 -8.21 -14.52
C GLU A 366 15.41 -8.73 -14.05
N ASP A 367 15.11 -10.02 -14.28
CA ASP A 367 13.87 -10.67 -13.82
C ASP A 367 13.75 -10.80 -12.29
N GLU A 368 14.87 -10.68 -11.57
CA GLU A 368 14.91 -10.77 -10.11
C GLU A 368 14.89 -9.38 -9.43
N GLN A 369 15.24 -8.31 -10.14
CA GLN A 369 15.46 -6.97 -9.54
C GLN A 369 14.21 -6.36 -8.88
N GLN A 370 13.01 -6.69 -9.34
CA GLN A 370 11.78 -6.26 -8.67
C GLN A 370 11.51 -7.06 -7.39
N ARG A 371 11.91 -8.33 -7.39
CA ARG A 371 11.59 -9.30 -6.34
C ARG A 371 12.59 -9.30 -5.19
N ILE A 372 13.81 -8.80 -5.38
CA ILE A 372 14.82 -8.73 -4.31
C ILE A 372 14.40 -7.88 -3.11
N PHE A 373 13.41 -7.00 -3.26
CA PHE A 373 12.83 -6.21 -2.17
C PHE A 373 11.63 -6.89 -1.49
N GLU A 374 11.19 -8.06 -1.98
CA GLU A 374 10.19 -8.88 -1.31
C GLU A 374 10.79 -9.53 -0.06
N ARG A 375 9.98 -9.69 0.98
CA ARG A 375 10.41 -10.33 2.22
C ARG A 375 10.71 -11.81 1.97
N PHE A 376 11.80 -12.31 2.55
CA PHE A 376 12.26 -13.71 2.44
C PHE A 376 12.67 -14.17 1.04
N TYR A 377 12.62 -13.28 0.04
CA TYR A 377 13.08 -13.60 -1.30
C TYR A 377 14.59 -13.79 -1.31
N ARG A 378 15.04 -14.81 -2.04
CA ARG A 378 16.45 -15.12 -2.26
C ARG A 378 16.65 -15.40 -3.74
N GLY A 379 17.49 -14.59 -4.38
CA GLY A 379 17.83 -14.73 -5.78
C GLY A 379 18.71 -15.95 -6.05
N ARG A 380 18.90 -16.24 -7.34
CA ARG A 380 19.81 -17.31 -7.81
C ARG A 380 21.26 -16.94 -7.51
N GLY A 381 22.15 -17.93 -7.37
CA GLY A 381 23.59 -17.69 -7.14
C GLY A 381 24.00 -17.56 -5.66
N GLN A 382 23.25 -18.18 -4.75
CA GLN A 382 23.64 -18.28 -3.34
C GLN A 382 24.98 -19.03 -3.21
N ASN A 383 25.91 -18.51 -2.40
CA ASN A 383 27.20 -19.11 -2.10
C ASN A 383 27.31 -19.43 -0.59
N ALA A 384 28.42 -20.04 -0.17
CA ALA A 384 28.62 -20.40 1.24
C ALA A 384 28.60 -19.19 2.20
N ARG A 385 28.88 -17.96 1.72
CA ARG A 385 28.83 -16.72 2.52
C ARG A 385 27.43 -16.10 2.58
N THR A 386 26.56 -16.42 1.62
CA THR A 386 25.19 -15.91 1.55
C THR A 386 24.16 -16.95 2.01
N ALA A 387 24.59 -18.19 2.27
CA ALA A 387 23.76 -19.30 2.73
C ALA A 387 22.89 -18.92 3.94
N ASP A 388 23.48 -18.16 4.88
CA ASP A 388 22.88 -17.76 6.16
C ASP A 388 22.03 -16.46 6.05
N GLY A 389 21.69 -16.00 4.85
CA GLY A 389 20.82 -14.83 4.66
C GLY A 389 19.34 -15.16 4.85
N ALA A 390 18.66 -14.48 5.78
CA ALA A 390 17.21 -14.64 6.02
C ALA A 390 16.34 -14.09 4.86
N GLY A 391 16.89 -13.27 3.96
CA GLY A 391 16.14 -12.62 2.87
C GLY A 391 15.30 -11.43 3.33
N LEU A 392 15.58 -10.86 4.51
CA LEU A 392 14.88 -9.70 5.05
C LEU A 392 15.59 -8.37 4.80
N GLY A 393 16.90 -8.40 4.51
CA GLY A 393 17.74 -7.20 4.47
C GLY A 393 17.24 -6.12 3.50
N LEU A 394 16.99 -6.45 2.23
CA LEU A 394 16.53 -5.46 1.26
C LEU A 394 15.07 -5.04 1.46
N ALA A 395 14.24 -5.93 2.02
CA ALA A 395 12.87 -5.57 2.40
C ALA A 395 12.86 -4.54 3.54
N ILE A 396 13.79 -4.64 4.50
CA ILE A 396 14.00 -3.61 5.53
C ILE A 396 14.39 -2.29 4.88
N VAL A 397 15.36 -2.29 3.95
CA VAL A 397 15.79 -1.05 3.28
C VAL A 397 14.62 -0.37 2.58
N LYS A 398 13.83 -1.14 1.81
CA LYS A 398 12.63 -0.62 1.15
C LYS A 398 11.65 -0.03 2.15
N HIS A 399 11.40 -0.73 3.26
CA HIS A 399 10.45 -0.28 4.27
C HIS A 399 10.94 1.01 4.94
N VAL A 400 12.19 1.05 5.40
CA VAL A 400 12.79 2.27 5.98
C VAL A 400 12.72 3.44 5.01
N ALA A 401 13.02 3.25 3.73
CA ALA A 401 12.90 4.29 2.71
C ALA A 401 11.48 4.84 2.65
N LEU A 402 10.47 3.96 2.56
CA LEU A 402 9.06 4.35 2.50
C LEU A 402 8.58 5.07 3.76
N THR A 403 8.98 4.60 4.94
CA THR A 403 8.65 5.22 6.24
C THR A 403 9.22 6.65 6.36
N HIS A 404 10.27 6.95 5.61
CA HIS A 404 10.89 8.28 5.51
C HIS A 404 10.45 9.04 4.25
N HIS A 405 9.35 8.65 3.60
CA HIS A 405 8.84 9.26 2.35
C HIS A 405 9.82 9.23 1.18
N GLY A 406 10.80 8.34 1.23
CA GLY A 406 11.83 8.14 0.22
C GLY A 406 11.56 6.93 -0.68
N SER A 407 12.60 6.53 -1.40
CA SER A 407 12.56 5.36 -2.28
C SER A 407 13.90 4.60 -2.28
N VAL A 408 13.86 3.35 -2.73
CA VAL A 408 15.06 2.55 -2.97
C VAL A 408 15.06 2.04 -4.40
N GLN A 409 16.21 2.10 -5.05
CA GLN A 409 16.42 1.66 -6.42
C GLN A 409 17.64 0.74 -6.50
N VAL A 410 17.69 -0.09 -7.53
CA VAL A 410 18.83 -0.94 -7.84
C VAL A 410 19.19 -0.78 -9.30
N TRP A 411 20.49 -0.68 -9.58
CA TRP A 411 21.05 -0.94 -10.89
C TRP A 411 22.01 -2.10 -10.75
N SER A 412 21.84 -3.14 -11.56
CA SER A 412 22.71 -4.32 -11.50
C SER A 412 22.73 -5.04 -12.83
N ARG A 413 23.87 -5.66 -13.13
CA ARG A 413 24.02 -6.58 -14.26
C ARG A 413 24.88 -7.79 -13.84
N PRO A 414 24.54 -9.02 -14.27
CA PRO A 414 25.36 -10.18 -13.98
C PRO A 414 26.83 -9.96 -14.35
N GLY A 415 27.73 -10.20 -13.39
CA GLY A 415 29.18 -10.03 -13.52
C GLY A 415 29.70 -8.59 -13.41
N GLN A 416 28.84 -7.58 -13.26
CA GLN A 416 29.25 -6.16 -13.17
C GLN A 416 29.09 -5.56 -11.77
N GLY A 417 28.55 -6.32 -10.82
CA GLY A 417 28.19 -5.83 -9.48
C GLY A 417 26.83 -5.17 -9.44
N SER A 418 26.50 -4.58 -8.29
CA SER A 418 25.25 -3.85 -8.08
C SER A 418 25.49 -2.47 -7.47
N THR A 419 24.56 -1.56 -7.76
CA THR A 419 24.47 -0.25 -7.14
C THR A 419 23.08 -0.11 -6.54
N PHE A 420 23.02 -0.10 -5.21
CA PHE A 420 21.79 0.20 -4.49
C PHE A 420 21.75 1.67 -4.16
N THR A 421 20.62 2.32 -4.45
CA THR A 421 20.43 3.75 -4.23
C THR A 421 19.26 3.95 -3.27
N LEU A 422 19.54 4.48 -2.09
CA LEU A 422 18.55 4.93 -1.12
C LEU A 422 18.36 6.44 -1.28
N VAL A 423 17.12 6.87 -1.49
CA VAL A 423 16.74 8.27 -1.70
C VAL A 423 15.86 8.71 -0.54
N LEU A 424 16.22 9.79 0.14
CA LEU A 424 15.50 10.35 1.29
C LEU A 424 15.23 11.85 1.05
N PRO A 425 14.02 12.36 1.28
CA PRO A 425 13.73 13.78 1.15
C PRO A 425 14.58 14.62 2.11
N MET A 426 15.15 15.72 1.61
CA MET A 426 15.91 16.66 2.45
C MET A 426 14.99 17.40 3.41
N ALA A 427 15.50 17.64 4.63
CA ALA A 427 14.85 18.55 5.56
C ALA A 427 14.84 19.95 4.95
N LYS A 428 13.68 20.60 4.92
CA LYS A 428 13.61 22.01 4.49
C LYS A 428 14.41 22.82 5.50
N GLN A 429 15.43 23.53 5.03
CA GLN A 429 16.02 24.61 5.82
C GLN A 429 14.98 25.73 5.89
N GLU A 430 14.35 25.92 7.04
CA GLU A 430 13.58 27.14 7.34
C GLU A 430 14.52 28.31 7.65
#